data_AF-A0A1L9TE73-F1
#
_entry.id   AF-A0A1L9TE73-F1
#
_cell.length_a   1.000
_cell.length_b   1.000
_cell.length_c   1.000
_cell.angle_alpha   90.00
_cell.angle_beta   90.00
_cell.angle_gamma   90.00
#
_symmetry.space_group_name_H-M   'P 1'
#
loop_
_entity.id
_entity.type
_entity.pdbx_description
1 polymer ?
#
loop_
_entity_poly.entity_id
_entity_poly.type
_entity_poly.pdbx_seq_one_letter_code
_entity_poly.pdbx_strand_id
1 'polypeptide(L)'
;MPDAGWCRKNLTTSLSTLSVHTRDDPNANATPGSNDSRDPPLHSIALPPEIIDYVDASRNPDIYTREFVELVQRGNQDLKGKKEAFASFRDVLAREMRSAMPEVRGEVERVIQATGRER
;
A
#
# COMPACT_ATOMS: atom_id res chain seq x y z
N MET A 1 -18.91 -1.33 -52.92
CA MET A 1 -17.66 -0.74 -52.41
C MET A 1 -18.04 0.32 -51.39
N PRO A 2 -17.88 0.09 -50.07
CA PRO A 2 -18.23 1.10 -49.07
C PRO A 2 -17.25 2.27 -49.18
N ASP A 3 -17.82 3.47 -49.28
CA ASP A 3 -17.13 4.74 -49.51
C ASP A 3 -16.30 5.13 -48.27
N ALA A 4 -15.01 5.42 -48.47
CA ALA A 4 -14.08 5.87 -47.44
C ALA A 4 -14.55 7.13 -46.69
N GLY A 5 -15.51 7.87 -47.25
CA GLY A 5 -16.18 9.00 -46.58
C GLY A 5 -17.05 8.63 -45.38
N TRP A 6 -17.56 7.40 -45.27
CA TRP A 6 -18.43 6.98 -44.15
C TRP A 6 -17.62 6.67 -42.89
N CYS A 7 -16.56 5.86 -43.00
CA CYS A 7 -15.74 5.43 -41.85
C CYS A 7 -15.08 6.62 -41.12
N ARG A 8 -14.71 7.68 -41.86
CA ARG A 8 -14.22 8.93 -41.23
C ARG A 8 -15.27 9.60 -40.36
N LYS A 9 -16.54 9.63 -40.80
CA LYS A 9 -17.63 10.30 -40.07
C LYS A 9 -18.00 9.54 -38.79
N ASN A 10 -18.00 8.20 -38.81
CA ASN A 10 -18.33 7.41 -37.61
C ASN A 10 -17.23 7.54 -36.53
N LEU A 11 -15.95 7.54 -36.92
CA LEU A 11 -14.83 7.70 -36.00
C LEU A 11 -14.86 9.08 -35.33
N THR A 12 -15.11 10.14 -36.10
CA THR A 12 -15.23 11.50 -35.57
C THR A 12 -16.38 11.62 -34.59
N THR A 13 -17.55 11.02 -34.89
CA THR A 13 -18.67 11.02 -33.95
C THR A 13 -18.33 10.25 -32.68
N SER A 14 -17.74 9.05 -32.78
CA SER A 14 -17.35 8.27 -31.59
C SER A 14 -16.32 9.00 -30.73
N LEU A 15 -15.26 9.57 -31.32
CA LEU A 15 -14.26 10.36 -30.61
C LEU A 15 -14.84 11.63 -29.98
N SER A 16 -15.78 12.30 -30.66
CA SER A 16 -16.47 13.48 -30.12
C SER A 16 -17.36 13.09 -28.95
N THR A 17 -18.13 12.01 -29.07
CA THR A 17 -18.96 11.48 -27.97
C THR A 17 -18.10 11.09 -26.78
N LEU A 18 -16.99 10.38 -26.98
CA LEU A 18 -16.02 10.04 -25.94
C LEU A 18 -15.45 11.31 -25.27
N SER A 19 -15.00 12.28 -26.06
CA SER A 19 -14.46 13.55 -25.55
C SER A 19 -15.47 14.38 -24.77
N VAL A 20 -16.75 14.30 -25.09
CA VAL A 20 -17.82 14.98 -24.32
C VAL A 20 -18.01 14.31 -22.96
N HIS A 21 -17.89 12.98 -22.88
CA HIS A 21 -18.10 12.24 -21.63
C HIS A 21 -16.85 12.21 -20.72
N THR A 22 -15.66 12.55 -21.22
CA THR A 22 -14.41 12.60 -20.43
C THR A 22 -13.99 14.02 -20.02
N ARG A 23 -14.82 15.03 -20.28
CA ARG A 23 -14.53 16.41 -19.83
C ARG A 23 -14.82 16.50 -18.34
N ASP A 24 -13.82 16.86 -17.54
CA ASP A 24 -14.03 17.30 -16.17
C ASP A 24 -14.92 18.54 -16.17
N ASP A 25 -16.10 18.46 -15.54
CA ASP A 25 -16.98 19.61 -15.33
C ASP A 25 -16.48 20.42 -14.11
N PRO A 26 -15.87 21.61 -14.29
CA PRO A 26 -15.36 22.41 -13.17
C PRO A 26 -16.47 23.06 -12.33
N ASN A 27 -17.75 22.92 -12.75
CA ASN A 27 -18.92 23.50 -12.10
C ASN A 27 -19.95 22.42 -11.68
N ALA A 28 -19.53 21.16 -11.53
CA ALA A 28 -20.39 20.08 -11.05
C ALA A 28 -20.70 20.24 -9.54
N ASN A 29 -21.44 21.30 -9.21
CA ASN A 29 -22.25 21.34 -8.01
C ASN A 29 -23.40 20.36 -8.21
N ALA A 30 -23.17 19.10 -7.79
CA ALA A 30 -24.18 18.07 -7.51
C ALA A 30 -25.44 18.08 -8.41
N THR A 31 -25.33 17.59 -9.65
CA THR A 31 -26.51 17.12 -10.40
C THR A 31 -26.54 15.58 -10.36
N PRO A 32 -27.60 14.96 -9.81
CA PRO A 32 -27.69 13.50 -9.69
C PRO A 32 -28.14 12.92 -11.05
N GLY A 33 -27.18 12.50 -11.87
CA GLY A 33 -27.42 12.24 -13.28
C GLY A 33 -26.64 11.09 -13.92
N SER A 34 -26.20 10.09 -13.16
CA SER A 34 -26.02 8.69 -13.61
C SER A 34 -25.62 7.84 -12.39
N ASN A 35 -26.57 7.12 -11.81
CA ASN A 35 -26.31 6.15 -10.75
C ASN A 35 -25.60 4.92 -11.32
N ASP A 36 -24.31 5.05 -11.67
CA ASP A 36 -23.40 3.92 -11.57
C ASP A 36 -22.72 4.06 -10.20
N SER A 37 -23.43 3.59 -9.16
CA SER A 37 -23.13 3.83 -7.75
C SER A 37 -21.83 3.17 -7.24
N ARG A 38 -20.92 2.78 -8.13
CA ARG A 38 -19.67 2.08 -7.80
C ARG A 38 -18.40 2.89 -8.04
N ASP A 39 -18.46 3.95 -8.85
CA ASP A 39 -17.26 4.71 -9.16
C ASP A 39 -17.19 5.96 -8.27
N PRO A 40 -16.23 6.03 -7.33
CA PRO A 40 -16.06 7.22 -6.53
C PRO A 40 -15.65 8.39 -7.44
N PRO A 41 -16.07 9.62 -7.12
CA PRO A 41 -15.66 10.78 -7.88
C PRO A 41 -14.12 10.87 -7.88
N LEU A 42 -13.50 11.00 -9.06
CA LEU A 42 -12.05 10.87 -9.24
C LEU A 42 -11.22 11.80 -8.33
N HIS A 43 -11.76 12.99 -8.01
CA HIS A 43 -11.14 13.95 -7.10
C HIS A 43 -11.06 13.49 -5.63
N SER A 44 -11.80 12.43 -5.25
CA SER A 44 -11.79 11.85 -3.90
C SER A 44 -10.81 10.70 -3.74
N ILE A 45 -10.19 10.25 -4.84
CA ILE A 45 -9.25 9.12 -4.83
C ILE A 45 -7.87 9.64 -4.41
N ALA A 46 -7.42 9.24 -3.22
CA ALA A 46 -6.05 9.51 -2.76
C ALA A 46 -5.10 8.47 -3.33
N LEU A 47 -4.24 8.88 -4.27
CA LEU A 47 -3.22 8.02 -4.87
C LEU A 47 -1.84 8.38 -4.31
N PRO A 48 -1.02 7.38 -3.95
CA PRO A 48 0.41 7.59 -3.70
C PRO A 48 1.07 8.26 -4.90
N PRO A 49 1.92 9.30 -4.68
CA PRO A 49 2.55 10.04 -5.77
C PRO A 49 3.41 9.15 -6.68
N GLU A 50 3.94 8.04 -6.14
CA GLU A 50 4.76 7.06 -6.86
C GLU A 50 4.00 6.37 -8.00
N ILE A 51 2.65 6.34 -7.97
CA ILE A 51 1.85 5.74 -9.05
C ILE A 51 1.95 6.58 -10.33
N ILE A 52 2.12 7.91 -10.22
CA ILE A 52 2.24 8.81 -11.37
C ILE A 52 3.46 8.42 -12.21
N ASP A 53 4.59 8.13 -11.55
CA ASP A 53 5.83 7.71 -12.21
C ASP A 53 5.64 6.39 -13.00
N TYR A 54 4.81 5.46 -12.50
CA TYR A 54 4.54 4.21 -13.20
C TYR A 54 3.72 4.46 -14.47
N VAL A 55 2.73 5.36 -14.42
CA VAL A 55 1.91 5.74 -15.57
C VAL A 55 2.75 6.50 -16.60
N ASP A 56 3.57 7.46 -16.17
CA ASP A 56 4.48 8.23 -17.04
C ASP A 56 5.50 7.32 -17.74
N ALA A 57 5.98 6.29 -17.03
CA ALA A 57 6.88 5.27 -17.59
C ALA A 57 6.17 4.20 -18.44
N SER A 58 4.86 4.32 -18.70
CA SER A 58 4.04 3.32 -19.40
C SER A 58 4.07 1.92 -18.75
N ARG A 59 4.32 1.84 -17.44
CA ARG A 59 4.33 0.60 -16.65
C ARG A 59 2.94 0.35 -16.07
N ASN A 60 2.54 -0.91 -15.95
CA ASN A 60 1.26 -1.27 -15.32
C ASN A 60 1.25 -0.79 -13.85
N PRO A 61 0.33 0.11 -13.44
CA PRO A 61 0.25 0.61 -12.06
C PRO A 61 -0.06 -0.49 -11.03
N ASP A 62 -0.64 -1.62 -11.42
CA ASP A 62 -0.85 -2.79 -10.55
C ASP A 62 0.46 -3.38 -10.01
N ILE A 63 1.59 -3.10 -10.68
CA ILE A 63 2.89 -3.56 -10.21
C ILE A 63 3.32 -2.81 -8.95
N TYR A 64 2.97 -1.53 -8.80
CA TYR A 64 3.27 -0.77 -7.58
C TYR A 64 2.56 -1.38 -6.37
N THR A 65 1.27 -1.70 -6.50
CA THR A 65 0.49 -2.26 -5.39
C THR A 65 1.01 -3.63 -4.98
N ARG A 66 1.43 -4.45 -5.96
CA ARG A 66 2.12 -5.72 -5.71
C ARG A 66 3.43 -5.51 -4.96
N GLU A 67 4.32 -4.66 -5.47
CA GLU A 67 5.63 -4.39 -4.85
C GLU A 67 5.48 -3.83 -3.43
N PHE A 68 4.46 -3.00 -3.20
CA PHE A 68 4.13 -2.46 -1.88
C PHE A 68 3.75 -3.56 -0.88
N VAL A 69 2.84 -4.47 -1.26
CA VAL A 69 2.43 -5.58 -0.38
C VAL A 69 3.61 -6.50 -0.09
N GLU A 70 4.43 -6.81 -1.10
CA GLU A 70 5.64 -7.61 -0.94
C GLU A 70 6.65 -6.94 0.01
N LEU A 71 6.84 -5.63 -0.10
CA LEU A 71 7.72 -4.85 0.79
C LEU A 71 7.22 -4.86 2.24
N VAL A 72 5.91 -4.61 2.46
CA VAL A 72 5.30 -4.61 3.79
C VAL A 72 5.40 -5.99 4.42
N GLN A 73 5.09 -7.04 3.66
CA GLN A 73 5.18 -8.42 4.16
C GLN A 73 6.60 -8.78 4.57
N ARG A 74 7.60 -8.47 3.72
CA ARG A 74 9.02 -8.69 4.03
C ARG A 74 9.44 -7.89 5.27
N GLY A 75 9.09 -6.61 5.33
CA GLY A 75 9.41 -5.75 6.49
C GLY A 75 8.81 -6.28 7.80
N ASN A 76 7.56 -6.74 7.77
CA ASN A 76 6.90 -7.32 8.94
C ASN A 76 7.57 -8.63 9.39
N GLN A 77 7.95 -9.49 8.45
CA GLN A 77 8.67 -10.72 8.75
C GLN A 77 10.05 -10.43 9.33
N ASP A 78 10.79 -9.48 8.75
CA ASP A 78 12.11 -9.07 9.24
C ASP A 78 12.05 -8.50 10.66
N LEU A 79 11.06 -7.63 10.93
CA LEU A 79 10.85 -7.07 12.28
C LEU A 79 10.47 -8.15 13.29
N LYS A 80 9.59 -9.08 12.91
CA LYS A 80 9.21 -10.21 13.77
C LYS A 80 10.43 -11.09 14.07
N GLY A 81 11.19 -11.48 13.06
CA GLY A 81 12.40 -12.30 13.24
C GLY A 81 13.44 -11.62 14.12
N LYS A 82 13.64 -10.30 13.97
CA LYS A 82 14.51 -9.51 14.86
C LYS A 82 13.99 -9.53 16.30
N LYS A 83 12.69 -9.28 16.53
CA LYS A 83 12.08 -9.32 17.87
C LYS A 83 12.33 -10.68 18.53
N GLU A 84 12.09 -11.77 17.80
CA GLU A 84 12.28 -13.14 18.30
C GLU A 84 13.76 -13.44 18.60
N ALA A 85 14.68 -13.02 17.74
CA ALA A 85 16.11 -13.19 17.96
C ALA A 85 16.60 -12.42 19.20
N PHE A 86 16.16 -11.17 19.39
CA PHE A 86 16.51 -10.38 20.57
C PHE A 86 15.90 -10.96 21.86
N ALA A 87 14.67 -11.49 21.79
CA ALA A 87 14.06 -12.18 22.93
C ALA A 87 14.85 -13.45 23.31
N SER A 88 15.22 -14.26 22.32
CA SER A 88 16.04 -15.46 22.54
C SER A 88 17.42 -15.11 23.13
N PHE A 89 18.08 -14.09 22.57
CA PHE A 89 19.36 -13.60 23.08
C PHE A 89 19.25 -13.11 24.53
N ARG A 90 18.22 -12.32 24.86
CA ARG A 90 17.94 -11.88 26.23
C ARG A 90 17.81 -13.07 27.18
N ASP A 91 17.05 -14.10 26.79
CA ASP A 91 16.78 -15.25 27.66
C ASP A 91 18.03 -16.10 27.91
N VAL A 92 18.89 -16.25 26.90
CA VAL A 92 20.20 -16.91 27.04
C VAL A 92 21.12 -16.08 27.92
N LEU A 93 21.27 -14.79 27.64
CA LEU A 93 22.13 -13.89 28.42
C LEU A 93 21.72 -13.85 29.88
N ALA A 94 20.42 -13.71 30.16
CA ALA A 94 19.89 -13.70 31.51
C ALA A 94 20.18 -15.00 32.27
N ARG A 95 20.08 -16.16 31.60
CA ARG A 95 20.41 -17.46 32.19
C ARG A 95 21.87 -17.55 32.59
N GLU A 96 22.76 -17.15 31.69
CA GLU A 96 24.21 -17.16 31.95
C GLU A 96 24.57 -16.19 33.08
N MET A 97 24.03 -14.97 33.08
CA MET A 97 24.25 -14.01 34.17
C MET A 97 23.76 -14.53 35.53
N ARG A 98 22.61 -15.20 35.57
CA ARG A 98 22.09 -15.84 36.80
C ARG A 98 22.97 -16.99 37.28
N SER A 99 23.66 -17.67 36.37
CA SER A 99 24.57 -18.78 36.69
C SER A 99 25.91 -18.26 37.20
N ALA A 100 26.50 -17.31 36.49
CA ALA A 100 27.83 -16.76 36.77
C ALA A 100 27.85 -15.78 37.96
N MET A 101 26.75 -15.04 38.20
CA MET A 101 26.69 -13.96 39.20
C MET A 101 25.41 -14.07 40.04
N PRO A 102 25.42 -14.88 41.12
CA PRO A 102 24.24 -15.10 41.96
C PRO A 102 23.76 -13.85 42.73
N GLU A 103 24.60 -12.84 42.92
CA GLU A 103 24.28 -11.57 43.59
C GLU A 103 23.36 -10.64 42.76
N VAL A 104 23.38 -10.73 41.43
CA VAL A 104 22.59 -9.87 40.53
C VAL A 104 21.31 -10.54 40.01
N ARG A 105 20.98 -11.74 40.47
CA ARG A 105 19.81 -12.50 39.98
C ARG A 105 18.50 -11.72 40.07
N GLY A 106 18.31 -11.00 41.18
CA GLY A 106 17.12 -10.18 41.39
C GLY A 106 17.02 -9.01 40.41
N GLU A 107 18.15 -8.43 40.01
CA GLU A 107 18.21 -7.36 39.00
C GLU A 107 17.87 -7.89 37.61
N VAL A 108 18.49 -9.02 37.24
CA VAL A 108 18.27 -9.68 35.95
C VAL A 108 16.81 -10.06 35.75
N GLU A 109 16.14 -10.60 36.78
CA GLU A 109 14.72 -10.94 36.71
C GLU A 109 13.83 -9.70 36.53
N ARG A 110 14.15 -8.58 37.20
CA ARG A 110 13.43 -7.32 37.03
C ARG A 110 13.56 -6.77 35.60
N VAL A 111 14.76 -6.83 35.02
CA VAL A 111 15.01 -6.37 33.64
C VAL A 111 14.23 -7.23 32.64
N ILE A 112 14.20 -8.55 32.81
CA ILE A 112 13.42 -9.44 31.94
C ILE A 112 11.92 -9.12 32.04
N GLN A 113 11.41 -8.91 33.25
CA GLN A 113 10.01 -8.57 33.47
C GLN A 113 9.64 -7.22 32.83
N ALA A 114 10.54 -6.22 32.90
CA ALA A 114 10.35 -4.90 32.32
C ALA A 114 10.46 -4.89 30.78
N THR A 115 11.29 -5.76 30.20
CA THR A 115 11.57 -5.80 28.74
C THR A 115 10.57 -6.69 27.98
N GLY A 116 9.43 -7.02 28.59
CA GLY A 116 8.39 -7.83 27.97
C GLY A 116 8.67 -9.33 28.06
N ARG A 117 8.33 -9.92 29.21
CA ARG A 117 7.83 -11.29 29.21
C ARG A 117 6.43 -11.27 28.58
N GLU A 118 6.36 -11.61 27.30
CA GLU A 118 5.12 -12.11 26.74
C GLU A 118 4.84 -13.45 27.44
N ARG A 119 3.69 -13.57 28.11
CA ARG A 119 3.32 -14.79 28.84
C ARG A 119 3.12 -15.96 27.90
#